data_AF-D9PG77-F1
#
_entry.id   AF-D9PG77-F1
#
_cell.length_a   1.000
_cell.length_b   1.000
_cell.length_c   1.000
_cell.angle_alpha   90.00
_cell.angle_beta   90.00
_cell.angle_gamma   90.00
#
_symmetry.space_group_name_H-M   'P 1'
#
loop_
_entity.id
_entity.type
_entity.pdbx_description
1 polymer ?
#
loop_
_entity_poly.entity_id
_entity_poly.type
_entity_poly.pdbx_seq_one_letter_code
_entity_poly.pdbx_strand_id
1 'polypeptide(L)' 'MVYHHRGAYLNALGNALAFGLGPQSVYLWTLPMFHCNGWTYTWAVTAVGGTHVCLRRVDPALIFPAIAR' A
#
# COMPACT_ATOMS: atom_id res chain seq x y z
N MET A 1 -0.70 -5.71 15.33
CA MET A 1 0.43 -5.03 16.01
C MET A 1 1.73 -5.56 15.42
N VAL A 2 2.64 -4.69 14.99
CA VAL A 2 4.00 -5.07 14.63
C VAL A 2 4.84 -4.94 15.90
N TYR A 3 5.36 -6.05 16.40
CA TYR A 3 6.10 -6.07 17.67
C TYR A 3 7.59 -5.73 17.52
N HIS A 4 8.15 -5.84 16.30
CA HIS A 4 9.56 -5.58 16.03
C HIS A 4 9.78 -5.00 14.62
N HIS A 5 10.73 -4.07 14.47
CA HIS A 5 11.13 -3.49 13.18
C HIS A 5 11.51 -4.55 12.13
N ARG A 6 12.20 -5.62 12.56
CA ARG A 6 12.53 -6.74 11.66
C ARG A 6 11.29 -7.45 11.12
N GLY A 7 10.28 -7.65 11.96
CA GLY A 7 9.01 -8.27 11.54
C GLY A 7 8.25 -7.37 10.55
N ALA A 8 8.22 -6.07 10.82
CA ALA A 8 7.68 -5.05 9.90
C ALA A 8 8.35 -5.11 8.52
N TYR A 9 9.68 -5.09 8.52
CA TYR A 9 10.49 -5.09 7.30
C TYR A 9 10.25 -6.36 6.47
N LEU A 10 10.37 -7.54 7.09
CA LEU A 10 10.16 -8.81 6.39
C LEU A 10 8.74 -8.96 5.87
N ASN A 11 7.72 -8.50 6.62
CA ASN A 11 6.35 -8.54 6.15
C ASN A 11 6.09 -7.56 5.00
N ALA A 12 6.68 -6.37 5.03
CA ALA A 12 6.59 -5.41 3.93
C ALA A 12 7.21 -5.97 2.63
N LEU A 13 8.42 -6.55 2.72
CA LEU A 13 9.05 -7.20 1.56
C LEU A 13 8.26 -8.42 1.08
N GLY A 14 7.74 -9.23 2.01
CA GLY A 14 6.87 -10.36 1.68
C GLY A 14 5.62 -9.93 0.90
N ASN A 15 4.97 -8.84 1.32
CA ASN A 15 3.83 -8.28 0.61
C ASN A 15 4.20 -7.74 -0.78
N ALA A 16 5.34 -7.04 -0.88
CA ALA A 16 5.83 -6.55 -2.17
C ALA A 16 6.05 -7.69 -3.17
N LEU A 17 6.65 -8.79 -2.72
CA LEU A 17 6.86 -9.99 -3.55
C LEU A 17 5.54 -10.68 -3.89
N ALA A 18 4.67 -10.90 -2.90
CA ALA A 18 3.40 -11.61 -3.09
C ALA A 18 2.46 -10.90 -4.08
N PHE A 19 2.49 -9.57 -4.13
CA PHE A 19 1.67 -8.76 -5.02
C PHE A 19 2.40 -8.25 -6.28
N GLY A 20 3.66 -8.65 -6.47
CA GLY A 20 4.45 -8.22 -7.63
C GLY A 20 4.65 -6.71 -7.71
N LEU A 21 4.78 -6.03 -6.56
CA LEU A 21 5.04 -4.60 -6.53
C LEU A 21 6.45 -4.30 -7.06
N GLY A 22 6.57 -3.22 -7.82
CA GLY A 22 7.82 -2.71 -8.36
C GLY A 22 7.84 -1.18 -8.46
N PRO A 23 8.92 -0.60 -9.00
CA PRO A 23 9.06 0.86 -9.10
C PRO A 23 7.98 1.55 -9.92
N GLN A 24 7.34 0.83 -10.84
CA GLN A 24 6.24 1.34 -11.68
C GLN A 24 4.86 1.11 -11.07
N SER A 25 4.75 0.48 -9.90
CA SER A 25 3.46 0.23 -9.26
C SER A 25 2.83 1.54 -8.77
N VAL A 26 1.54 1.72 -9.07
CA VAL A 26 0.70 2.80 -8.56
C VAL A 26 -0.36 2.20 -7.64
N TYR A 27 -0.34 2.54 -6.35
CA TYR A 27 -1.22 1.96 -5.35
C TYR A 27 -2.23 2.97 -4.83
N LEU A 28 -3.52 2.73 -5.10
CA LEU A 28 -4.63 3.55 -4.63
C LEU A 28 -5.10 3.14 -3.23
N TRP A 29 -5.00 4.06 -2.28
CA TRP A 29 -5.42 3.86 -0.90
C TRP A 29 -6.92 4.11 -0.73
N THR A 30 -7.68 3.02 -0.58
CA THR A 30 -9.11 3.06 -0.21
C THR A 30 -9.34 2.71 1.26
N LEU A 31 -8.37 2.08 1.93
CA LEU A 31 -8.40 1.79 3.35
C LEU A 31 -7.47 2.74 4.12
N PRO A 32 -7.79 3.09 5.38
CA PRO A 32 -6.88 3.89 6.18
C PRO A 32 -5.56 3.13 6.44
N MET A 33 -4.43 3.78 6.20
CA MET A 33 -3.07 3.20 6.28
C MET A 33 -2.71 2.62 7.66
N PHE A 34 -3.43 3.00 8.71
CA PHE A 34 -3.21 2.54 10.09
C PHE A 34 -4.00 1.26 10.45
N HIS A 35 -4.83 0.73 9.55
CA HIS A 35 -5.54 -0.54 9.79
C HIS A 35 -4.64 -1.75 9.58
N CYS A 36 -4.91 -2.83 10.34
CA CYS A 36 -4.14 -4.09 10.30
C CYS A 36 -4.00 -4.71 8.90
N ASN A 37 -4.99 -4.52 8.01
CA ASN A 37 -4.95 -5.04 6.63
C ASN A 37 -4.10 -4.20 5.65
N GLY A 38 -3.60 -3.02 6.05
CA GLY A 38 -2.80 -2.13 5.20
C GLY A 38 -1.47 -1.69 5.81
N TRP A 39 -1.22 -2.00 7.08
CA TRP A 39 -0.13 -1.44 7.87
C TRP A 39 1.25 -1.61 7.20
N THR A 40 1.56 -2.82 6.74
CA THR A 40 2.85 -3.12 6.10
C THR A 40 2.85 -2.86 4.60
N TYR A 41 1.68 -2.63 4.00
CA TYR A 41 1.54 -2.33 2.59
C TYR A 41 2.08 -0.94 2.24
N THR A 42 1.96 0.01 3.18
CA THR A 42 2.54 1.34 3.00
C THR A 42 4.05 1.24 2.85
N TRP A 43 4.68 0.43 3.70
CA TRP A 43 6.11 0.16 3.63
C TRP A 43 6.49 -0.69 2.43
N ALA A 44 5.63 -1.62 1.99
CA ALA A 44 5.88 -2.42 0.78
C ALA A 44 5.97 -1.53 -0.46
N VAL A 45 4.99 -0.63 -0.66
CA VAL A 45 4.97 0.31 -1.79
C VAL A 45 6.17 1.25 -1.73
N THR A 46 6.49 1.78 -0.54
CA THR A 46 7.69 2.63 -0.37
C THR A 46 8.99 1.86 -0.63
N ALA A 47 9.12 0.61 -0.16
CA ALA A 47 10.33 -0.20 -0.30
C ALA A 47 10.68 -0.49 -1.76
N VAL A 48 9.68 -0.65 -2.62
CA VAL A 48 9.89 -0.84 -4.07
C VAL A 48 10.00 0.47 -4.85
N GLY A 49 9.84 1.62 -4.20
CA GLY A 49 9.81 2.94 -4.85
C GLY A 49 8.55 3.21 -5.66
N GLY A 50 7.42 2.58 -5.32
CA GLY A 50 6.14 2.76 -5.99
C GLY A 50 5.43 4.07 -5.62
N THR A 51 4.39 4.40 -6.39
CA THR A 51 3.60 5.62 -6.19
C THR A 51 2.40 5.36 -5.27
N HIS A 52 2.24 6.21 -4.24
CA HIS A 52 1.07 6.21 -3.38
C HIS A 52 0.01 7.21 -3.90
N VAL A 53 -1.21 6.73 -4.15
CA VAL A 53 -2.36 7.60 -4.48
C VAL A 53 -3.31 7.60 -3.29
N CYS A 54 -3.35 8.71 -2.55
CA CYS A 54 -4.10 8.81 -1.31
C CYS A 54 -5.41 9.58 -1.50
N LEU A 55 -6.50 9.03 -0.97
CA LEU A 55 -7.78 9.73 -0.83
C LEU A 55 -8.02 10.13 0.63
N ARG A 56 -8.64 11.29 0.86
CA ARG A 56 -8.97 11.75 2.23
C ARG A 56 -10.02 10.84 2.91
N ARG A 57 -10.89 10.23 2.12
CA ARG A 57 -11.94 9.29 2.53
C ARG A 57 -12.27 8.37 1.37
N VAL A 58 -12.94 7.26 1.66
CA VAL A 58 -13.55 6.42 0.62
C VAL A 58 -14.59 7.24 -0.13
N ASP A 59 -14.37 7.43 -1.43
CA ASP A 59 -15.27 8.15 -2.33
C ASP A 59 -15.30 7.45 -3.70
N PRO A 60 -16.39 6.73 -4.04
CA PRO A 60 -16.52 6.05 -5.32
C PRO A 60 -16.37 6.99 -6.53
N ALA A 61 -16.79 8.26 -6.41
CA ALA A 61 -16.69 9.23 -7.49
C ALA A 61 -15.23 9.60 -7.82
N LEU A 62 -14.30 9.40 -6.88
CA LEU A 62 -12.86 9.57 -7.09
C LEU A 62 -12.18 8.24 -7.42
N ILE A 63 -12.65 7.13 -6.87
CA ILE A 63 -12.03 5.80 -7.04
C ILE A 63 -12.20 5.27 -8.47
N PHE A 64 -13.43 5.26 -9.00
CA PHE A 64 -13.67 4.65 -10.32
C PHE A 64 -12.89 5.34 -11.45
N PRO A 65 -12.82 6.68 -11.51
CA PRO A 65 -11.96 7.35 -12.49
C PRO A 65 -10.46 7.08 -12.28
N ALA A 66 -10.01 6.91 -11.03
CA ALA A 66 -8.60 6.68 -10.73
C ALA A 66 -8.08 5.30 -11.18
N ILE A 67 -8.95 4.28 -11.20
CA ILE A 67 -8.59 2.92 -11.63
C ILE A 67 -8.85 2.65 -13.12
N ALA A 68 -9.58 3.53 -13.81
CA ALA A 68 -9.85 3.43 -15.24
C ALA A 68 -8.71 4.00 -16.12
N ARG A 69 -7.63 4.45 -15.50
CA ARG A 69 -6.47 5.10 -16.13
C ARG A 69 -5.36 4.09 -16.41
#